data_AF-A0A660A7U0-F1
#
_entry.id   AF-A0A660A7U0-F1
#
_cell.length_a   1.000
_cell.length_b   1.000
_cell.length_c   1.000
_cell.angle_alpha   90.00
_cell.angle_beta   90.00
_cell.angle_gamma   90.00
#
_symmetry.space_group_name_H-M   'P 1'
#
loop_
_entity.id
_entity.type
_entity.pdbx_description
1 polymer ?
#
loop_
_entity_poly.entity_id
_entity_poly.type
_entity_poly.pdbx_seq_one_letter_code
_entity_poly.pdbx_strand_id
1 'polypeptide(L)' 'DIRKDTIVVFLKVPRDQQGQKILKEMEAQLKEEIVSQHGDYYFSSPIRVRNQLWFTGQKR' A
#
# COMPACT_ATOMS: atom_id res chain seq x y z
N ASP A 1 -0.08 -11.44 4.83
CA ASP A 1 0.33 -12.77 4.36
C ASP A 1 1.57 -12.54 3.49
N ILE A 2 2.73 -13.06 3.89
CA ILE A 2 3.95 -13.00 3.08
C ILE A 2 4.15 -14.40 2.54
N ARG A 3 3.71 -14.63 1.31
CA ARG A 3 4.07 -15.83 0.56
C ARG A 3 5.48 -15.57 0.02
N LYS A 4 6.31 -16.61 -0.15
CA LYS A 4 7.74 -16.49 -0.47
C LYS A 4 8.07 -15.54 -1.64
N ASP A 5 7.10 -15.27 -2.50
CA ASP A 5 7.23 -14.44 -3.70
C ASP A 5 6.28 -13.22 -3.73
N THR A 6 5.42 -13.05 -2.72
CA THR A 6 4.40 -11.98 -2.71
C THR A 6 4.24 -11.37 -1.32
N ILE A 7 4.36 -10.04 -1.26
CA ILE A 7 4.03 -9.21 -0.10
C ILE A 7 2.69 -8.52 -0.36
N VAL A 8 1.81 -8.54 0.62
CA VAL A 8 0.56 -7.77 0.59
C VAL A 8 0.51 -6.86 1.81
N VAL A 9 0.46 -5.56 1.57
CA VAL A 9 0.31 -4.52 2.60
C VAL A 9 -1.12 -4.01 2.60
N PHE A 10 -1.75 -4.03 3.76
CA PHE A 10 -3.12 -3.61 3.98
C PHE A 10 -3.17 -2.32 4.78
N LEU A 11 -3.85 -1.31 4.26
CA LEU A 11 -4.20 -0.09 4.98
C LEU A 11 -5.71 0.07 5.07
N LYS A 12 -6.21 0.31 6.28
CA LYS A 12 -7.61 0.67 6.50
C LYS A 12 -7.82 2.14 6.13
N VAL A 13 -8.72 2.39 5.19
CA VAL A 13 -9.09 3.75 4.80
C VAL A 13 -10.05 4.33 5.86
N PRO A 14 -9.77 5.53 6.40
CA PRO A 14 -10.68 6.23 7.29
C PRO A 14 -12.05 6.48 6.62
N ARG A 15 -13.12 6.49 7.42
CA ARG A 15 -14.48 6.75 6.89
C ARG A 15 -14.76 8.23 6.71
N ASP A 16 -14.14 9.08 7.51
CA ASP A 16 -14.30 10.53 7.47
C ASP A 16 -13.57 11.15 6.27
N GLN A 17 -14.07 12.31 5.83
CA GLN A 17 -13.58 12.97 4.61
C GLN A 17 -12.14 13.51 4.79
N GLN A 18 -11.80 13.99 5.99
CA GLN A 18 -10.49 14.56 6.29
C GLN A 18 -9.40 13.48 6.22
N GLY A 19 -9.61 12.35 6.88
CA GLY A 19 -8.71 11.20 6.87
C GLY A 19 -8.57 10.59 5.47
N GLN A 20 -9.63 10.58 4.67
CA GLN A 20 -9.53 10.16 3.26
C GLN A 20 -8.66 11.10 2.43
N LYS A 21 -8.73 12.42 2.67
CA LYS A 21 -7.91 13.41 1.97
C LYS A 21 -6.43 13.26 2.34
N ILE A 22 -6.15 13.18 3.65
CA ILE A 22 -4.78 12.97 4.16
C ILE A 22 -4.18 11.68 3.60
N LEU A 23 -4.92 10.57 3.64
CA LEU A 23 -4.44 9.30 3.11
C LEU A 23 -4.10 9.39 1.61
N LYS A 24 -4.91 10.12 0.84
CA LYS A 24 -4.66 10.34 -0.60
C LYS A 24 -3.41 11.18 -0.86
N GLU A 25 -3.16 12.19 -0.04
CA GLU A 25 -1.95 13.02 -0.11
C GLU A 25 -0.69 12.24 0.28
N MET A 26 -0.80 11.33 1.26
CA MET A 26 0.31 10.50 1.74
C MET A 26 0.56 9.24 0.91
N GLU A 27 -0.33 8.88 -0.01
CA GLU A 27 -0.29 7.58 -0.73
C GLU A 27 1.03 7.35 -1.48
N ALA A 28 1.57 8.40 -2.10
CA ALA A 28 2.86 8.35 -2.80
C ALA A 28 4.02 8.08 -1.82
N GLN A 29 4.06 8.80 -0.70
CA GLN A 29 5.08 8.64 0.34
C GLN A 29 5.01 7.25 0.97
N LEU A 30 3.80 6.75 1.24
CA LEU A 30 3.59 5.39 1.76
C LEU A 30 4.12 4.33 0.79
N LYS A 31 3.90 4.51 -0.51
CA LYS A 31 4.45 3.60 -1.52
C LYS A 31 5.98 3.61 -1.52
N GLU A 32 6.59 4.79 -1.47
CA GLU A 32 8.05 4.94 -1.43
C GLU A 32 8.66 4.29 -0.20
N GLU A 33 8.07 4.50 0.98
CA GLU A 33 8.51 3.87 2.23
C GLU A 33 8.40 2.34 2.16
N ILE A 34 7.29 1.81 1.63
CA ILE A 34 7.09 0.37 1.43
C ILE A 34 8.17 -0.20 0.49
N VAL A 35 8.46 0.48 -0.62
CA VAL A 35 9.50 0.06 -1.58
C VAL A 35 10.90 0.13 -0.95
N SER A 36 11.17 1.18 -0.19
CA SER A 36 12.44 1.39 0.52
C SER A 36 12.72 0.28 1.54
N GLN A 37 11.71 -0.10 2.32
CA GLN A 37 11.82 -1.20 3.31
C GLN A 37 11.87 -2.59 2.67
N HIS A 38 11.39 -2.74 1.43
CA HIS A 38 11.27 -4.02 0.74
C HIS A 38 11.97 -4.00 -0.62
N GLY A 39 13.27 -3.70 -0.62
CA GLY A 39 14.09 -3.57 -1.84
C GLY A 39 14.11 -4.81 -2.75
N ASP A 40 13.80 -5.99 -2.22
CA ASP A 40 13.73 -7.26 -2.97
C ASP A 40 12.40 -7.48 -3.71
N TYR A 41 11.47 -6.52 -3.67
CA TYR A 41 10.14 -6.63 -4.26
C TYR A 41 9.82 -5.43 -5.17
N TYR A 42 9.06 -5.68 -6.24
CA TYR A 42 8.40 -4.66 -7.06
C TYR A 42 6.95 -4.48 -6.63
N PHE A 43 6.55 -3.25 -6.33
CA PHE A 43 5.19 -2.93 -5.89
C PHE A 43 4.34 -2.38 -7.04
N SER A 44 3.14 -2.93 -7.20
CA SER A 44 2.12 -2.42 -8.12
C SER A 44 1.55 -1.07 -7.64
N SER A 45 0.75 -0.44 -8.50
CA SER A 45 -0.13 0.63 -8.03
C SER A 45 -1.08 0.11 -6.94
N PRO A 46 -1.39 0.92 -5.92
CA PRO A 46 -2.31 0.53 -4.87
C PRO A 46 -3.72 0.30 -5.44
N ILE A 47 -4.41 -0.69 -4.89
CA ILE A 47 -5.77 -1.06 -5.26
C ILE A 47 -6.70 -0.71 -4.12
N ARG A 48 -7.74 0.08 -4.41
CA ARG A 48 -8.75 0.48 -3.43
C ARG A 48 -9.99 -0.41 -3.55
N VAL A 49 -10.32 -1.13 -2.49
CA VAL A 49 -11.51 -1.97 -2.39
C VAL A 49 -12.33 -1.49 -1.19
N ARG A 50 -13.43 -0.79 -1.44
CA ARG A 50 -14.26 -0.16 -0.39
C ARG A 50 -13.42 0.80 0.47
N ASN A 51 -13.32 0.51 1.77
CA ASN A 51 -12.55 1.27 2.75
C ASN A 51 -11.19 0.61 3.04
N GLN A 52 -10.60 -0.04 2.03
CA GLN A 52 -9.35 -0.76 2.14
C GLN A 52 -8.44 -0.36 0.99
N LEU A 53 -7.17 -0.15 1.31
CA LEU A 53 -6.12 0.16 0.36
C LEU A 53 -5.07 -0.96 0.43
N TRP A 54 -4.80 -1.55 -0.72
CA TRP A 54 -3.95 -2.73 -0.84
C TRP A 54 -2.73 -2.40 -1.70
N PHE A 55 -1.54 -2.67 -1.20
CA PHE A 55 -0.30 -2.68 -1.99
C PHE A 55 0.14 -4.12 -2.15
N THR A 56 0.42 -4.52 -3.39
CA THR A 56 0.93 -5.86 -3.70
C THR A 56 2.34 -5.74 -4.25
N GLY A 57 3.27 -6.38 -3.57
CA GLY A 57 4.66 -6.53 -3.98
C GLY A 57 4.90 -7.94 -4.52
N GLN A 58 5.58 -8.05 -5.65
CA GLN A 58 6.08 -9.32 -6.20
C GLN A 58 7.59 -9.35 -6.08
N LYS A 59 8.17 -10.50 -5.74
CA LYS A 59 9.61 -10.64 -5.60
C LYS A 59 10.29 -10.38 -6.96
N ARG A 60 11.44 -9.72 -6.92
CA ARG A 60 12.29 -9.48 -8.09
C ARG A 60 12.85 -10.77 -8.68
#